data_AF-A0A8J5N748-F1
#
_entry.id   AF-A0A8J5N748-F1
#
_cell.length_a   1.000
_cell.length_b   1.000
_cell.length_c   1.000
_cell.angle_alpha   90.00
_cell.angle_beta   90.00
_cell.angle_gamma   90.00
#
_symmetry.space_group_name_H-M   'P 1'
#
loop_
_entity.id
_entity.type
_entity.pdbx_description
1 polymer ?
#
loop_
_entity_poly.entity_id
_entity_poly.type
_entity_poly.pdbx_seq_one_letter_code
_entity_poly.pdbx_strand_id
1 'polypeptide(L)'
;VCDATCTWSGQLPTRIHKNPIYSCKVFLGGVPWDVTESALKQTFLHYGNIQVEWPGKENSANPPRGYVYILFEFERQVQIIPWVISDSNYVRCPSYQLDPAKTVFVGALHGMLSAEGLANIMNDLFGGVVYSGIDTDKHKYPIGSGRVTFNNVQSYRKAVRAAFIEIKTPKFTKKVQVDPYLADSLCQLCGMQQGPYFCRDENCFKYFCRSCWQLTHPMDVHGGHKPIMRNSKLRTQTTLSRVI
;
A
#
# COMPACT_ATOMS: atom_id res chain seq x y z
N VAL A 1 1.18 -1.50 -21.54
CA VAL A 1 0.84 -2.16 -20.26
C VAL A 1 2.11 -2.83 -19.78
N CYS A 2 2.75 -2.38 -18.69
CA CYS A 2 4.03 -2.94 -18.25
C CYS A 2 3.77 -4.28 -17.58
N ASP A 3 4.28 -5.42 -18.06
CA ASP A 3 4.02 -6.76 -17.49
C ASP A 3 4.66 -6.97 -16.10
N ALA A 4 4.11 -7.89 -15.31
CA ALA A 4 4.70 -8.25 -14.03
C ALA A 4 6.01 -8.99 -14.29
N THR A 5 7.10 -8.59 -13.63
CA THR A 5 8.43 -9.18 -13.87
C THR A 5 8.62 -10.47 -13.06
N CYS A 6 7.82 -10.68 -12.02
CA CYS A 6 7.79 -11.93 -11.26
C CYS A 6 6.39 -12.19 -10.68
N THR A 7 6.09 -13.47 -10.47
CA THR A 7 4.81 -13.94 -9.93
C THR A 7 5.07 -14.76 -8.68
N TRP A 8 4.40 -14.42 -7.58
CA TRP A 8 4.31 -15.26 -6.40
C TRP A 8 2.97 -15.98 -6.41
N SER A 9 2.98 -17.27 -6.12
CA SER A 9 1.79 -18.11 -5.99
C SER A 9 1.85 -18.87 -4.67
N GLY A 10 0.79 -18.80 -3.88
CA GLY A 10 0.76 -19.51 -2.61
C GLY A 10 -0.48 -19.21 -1.79
N GLN A 11 -0.51 -19.80 -0.59
CA GLN A 11 -1.55 -19.55 0.39
C GLN A 11 -1.06 -18.52 1.40
N LEU A 12 -1.80 -17.42 1.55
CA LEU A 12 -1.53 -16.45 2.61
C LEU A 12 -1.77 -17.10 3.98
N PRO A 13 -1.05 -16.67 5.04
CA PRO A 13 -1.34 -17.09 6.41
C PRO A 13 -2.84 -16.96 6.67
N THR A 14 -3.47 -18.08 7.07
CA THR A 14 -4.90 -18.11 7.33
C THR A 14 -5.19 -17.29 8.57
N ARG A 15 -5.95 -16.19 8.44
CA ARG A 15 -6.59 -15.53 9.57
C ARG A 15 -7.64 -16.49 10.15
N ILE A 16 -7.27 -17.27 11.15
CA ILE A 16 -8.20 -18.21 11.80
C ILE A 16 -9.03 -17.40 12.79
N HIS A 17 -10.23 -17.02 12.37
CA HIS A 17 -11.33 -16.73 13.29
C HIS A 17 -12.09 -18.04 13.42
N LYS A 18 -12.09 -18.68 14.60
CA LYS A 18 -12.91 -19.88 14.82
C LYS A 18 -14.38 -19.43 14.94
N ASN A 19 -15.21 -19.82 13.98
CA ASN A 19 -16.65 -19.54 13.90
C ASN A 19 -17.06 -18.06 14.14
N PRO A 20 -16.58 -17.10 13.32
CA PRO A 20 -17.05 -15.73 13.45
C PRO A 20 -18.49 -15.63 12.98
N ILE A 21 -19.39 -15.31 13.91
CA ILE A 21 -20.73 -14.84 13.60
C ILE A 21 -20.59 -13.34 13.35
N TYR A 22 -20.79 -12.91 12.11
CA TYR A 22 -20.71 -11.49 11.75
C TYR A 22 -22.09 -10.84 11.88
N SER A 23 -22.12 -9.62 12.38
CA SER A 23 -23.34 -8.82 12.37
C SER A 23 -23.69 -8.41 10.94
N CYS A 24 -24.98 -8.40 10.61
CA CYS A 24 -25.49 -7.83 9.36
C CYS A 24 -25.33 -6.31 9.28
N LYS A 25 -24.94 -5.64 10.38
CA LYS A 25 -24.66 -4.20 10.46
C LYS A 25 -23.18 -3.93 10.16
N VAL A 26 -22.94 -3.18 9.10
CA VAL A 26 -21.62 -2.79 8.59
C VAL A 26 -21.44 -1.29 8.72
N PHE A 27 -20.31 -0.84 9.27
CA PHE A 27 -19.93 0.57 9.25
C PHE A 27 -19.29 0.93 7.91
N LEU A 28 -19.78 1.98 7.26
CA LEU A 28 -19.22 2.53 6.04
C LEU A 28 -18.74 3.96 6.30
N GLY A 29 -17.42 4.16 6.36
CA GLY A 29 -16.80 5.48 6.52
C GLY A 29 -16.27 6.06 5.20
N GLY A 30 -15.93 7.35 5.21
CA GLY A 30 -15.39 8.07 4.05
C GLY A 30 -16.41 8.37 2.95
N VAL A 31 -17.71 8.33 3.29
CA VAL A 31 -18.77 8.51 2.29
C VAL A 31 -18.90 10.00 1.93
N PRO A 32 -19.02 10.37 0.65
CA PRO A 32 -19.20 11.76 0.24
C PRO A 32 -20.32 12.46 1.01
N TRP A 33 -20.16 13.75 1.29
CA TRP A 33 -21.13 14.51 2.09
C TRP A 33 -22.50 14.66 1.42
N ASP A 34 -22.53 14.50 0.09
CA ASP A 34 -23.70 14.59 -0.78
C ASP A 34 -24.30 13.22 -1.15
N VAL A 35 -23.77 12.13 -0.56
CA VAL A 35 -24.26 10.78 -0.85
C VAL A 35 -25.71 10.60 -0.39
N THR A 36 -26.52 9.93 -1.21
CA THR A 36 -27.91 9.64 -0.89
C THR A 36 -28.11 8.17 -0.51
N GLU A 37 -29.14 7.89 0.27
CA GLU A 37 -29.55 6.51 0.58
C GLU A 37 -29.81 5.69 -0.69
N SER A 38 -30.42 6.30 -1.71
CA SER A 38 -30.68 5.68 -3.01
C SER A 38 -29.39 5.28 -3.73
N ALA A 39 -28.38 6.16 -3.73
CA ALA A 39 -27.09 5.89 -4.33
C ALA A 39 -26.37 4.73 -3.63
N LEU A 40 -26.45 4.66 -2.29
CA LEU A 40 -25.91 3.56 -1.50
C LEU A 40 -26.66 2.25 -1.81
N LYS A 41 -28.00 2.25 -1.79
CA LYS A 41 -28.80 1.08 -2.15
C LYS A 41 -28.45 0.56 -3.54
N GLN A 42 -28.33 1.45 -4.52
CA GLN A 42 -27.93 1.08 -5.88
C GLN A 42 -26.51 0.51 -5.93
N THR A 43 -25.58 1.09 -5.17
CA THR A 43 -24.19 0.62 -5.10
C THR A 43 -24.08 -0.77 -4.49
N PHE A 44 -24.86 -1.05 -3.44
CA PHE A 44 -24.81 -2.32 -2.72
C PHE A 44 -25.78 -3.38 -3.24
N LEU A 45 -26.64 -3.05 -4.20
CA LEU A 45 -27.67 -3.92 -4.75
C LEU A 45 -27.12 -5.29 -5.21
N HIS A 46 -25.91 -5.30 -5.78
CA HIS A 46 -25.26 -6.54 -6.23
C HIS A 46 -24.89 -7.49 -5.08
N TYR A 47 -24.70 -6.97 -3.87
CA TYR A 47 -24.39 -7.74 -2.67
C TYR A 47 -25.64 -8.13 -1.88
N GLY A 48 -26.79 -7.55 -2.23
CA GLY A 48 -28.08 -7.80 -1.60
C GLY A 48 -28.80 -6.51 -1.25
N ASN A 49 -30.05 -6.66 -0.80
CA ASN A 49 -30.80 -5.53 -0.28
C ASN A 49 -30.18 -5.02 1.02
N ILE A 50 -30.12 -3.69 1.14
CA ILE A 50 -29.59 -3.01 2.31
C ILE A 50 -30.58 -1.99 2.87
N GLN A 51 -30.50 -1.79 4.18
CA GLN A 51 -31.05 -0.62 4.87
C GLN A 51 -29.89 0.31 5.25
N VAL A 52 -30.12 1.62 5.14
CA VAL A 52 -29.13 2.65 5.45
C VAL A 52 -29.56 3.37 6.72
N GLU A 53 -28.73 3.30 7.75
CA GLU A 53 -28.94 3.97 9.02
C GLU A 53 -27.92 5.10 9.18
N TRP A 54 -28.44 6.31 9.33
CA TRP A 54 -27.65 7.51 9.54
C TRP A 54 -27.52 7.78 11.04
N PRO A 55 -26.30 7.78 11.61
CA PRO A 55 -26.11 8.07 13.02
C PRO A 55 -26.53 9.50 13.36
N GLY A 56 -27.42 9.67 14.35
CA GLY A 56 -27.89 10.98 14.80
C GLY A 56 -29.08 11.56 14.02
N LYS A 57 -29.76 10.74 13.20
CA LYS A 57 -30.95 11.13 12.40
C LYS A 57 -32.10 11.69 13.25
N GLU A 58 -32.13 11.43 14.56
CA GLU A 58 -33.22 11.85 15.44
C GLU A 58 -33.20 13.35 15.81
N ASN A 59 -32.15 14.13 15.53
CA ASN A 59 -32.10 15.51 16.06
C ASN A 59 -31.34 16.59 15.25
N SER A 60 -31.06 16.47 13.94
CA SER A 60 -30.67 17.67 13.15
C SER A 60 -30.69 17.48 11.64
N ALA A 61 -30.99 18.58 10.93
CA ALA A 61 -30.85 18.78 9.48
C ALA A 61 -29.37 18.88 9.02
N ASN A 62 -28.50 18.00 9.54
CA ASN A 62 -27.07 18.00 9.21
C ASN A 62 -26.73 16.95 8.14
N PRO A 63 -25.78 17.25 7.23
CA PRO A 63 -25.29 16.29 6.25
C PRO A 63 -24.61 15.08 6.93
N PRO A 64 -24.57 13.91 6.27
CA PRO A 64 -23.96 12.72 6.85
C PRO A 64 -22.52 13.00 7.25
N ARG A 65 -22.13 12.54 8.45
CA ARG A 65 -20.84 12.80 9.11
C ARG A 65 -19.63 12.12 8.43
N GLY A 66 -19.73 11.86 7.13
CA GLY A 66 -18.79 11.06 6.35
C GLY A 66 -18.86 9.57 6.66
N TYR A 67 -19.89 9.10 7.38
CA TYR A 67 -20.10 7.69 7.66
C TYR A 67 -21.59 7.32 7.85
N VAL A 68 -21.90 6.04 7.63
CA VAL A 68 -23.24 5.45 7.61
C VAL A 68 -23.15 4.02 8.15
N TYR A 69 -24.23 3.47 8.69
CA TYR A 69 -24.35 2.03 8.89
C TYR A 69 -25.22 1.39 7.80
N ILE A 70 -24.74 0.29 7.23
CA ILE A 70 -25.43 -0.53 6.23
C ILE A 70 -25.88 -1.81 6.90
N LEU A 71 -27.18 -2.11 6.86
CA LEU A 71 -27.73 -3.37 7.36
C LEU A 71 -28.16 -4.23 6.17
N PHE A 72 -27.57 -5.41 6.01
CA PHE A 72 -27.98 -6.36 4.96
C PHE A 72 -29.21 -7.16 5.39
N GLU A 73 -30.16 -7.38 4.46
CA GLU A 73 -31.38 -8.17 4.72
C GLU A 73 -31.09 -9.66 4.97
N PHE A 74 -30.03 -10.19 4.37
CA PHE A 74 -29.65 -11.60 4.50
C PHE A 74 -28.14 -11.74 4.71
N GLU A 75 -27.73 -12.77 5.45
CA GLU A 75 -26.35 -13.26 5.50
C GLU A 75 -25.96 -13.89 4.14
N ARG A 76 -25.83 -13.08 3.09
CA ARG A 76 -25.18 -13.47 1.83
C ARG A 76 -23.78 -12.84 1.78
N GLN A 77 -22.88 -13.43 1.00
CA GLN A 77 -21.41 -13.29 1.01
C GLN A 77 -20.85 -11.86 0.88
N VAL A 78 -21.19 -10.96 1.80
CA VAL A 78 -20.42 -9.78 2.11
C VAL A 78 -19.24 -10.27 2.94
N GLN A 79 -18.09 -10.46 2.30
CA GLN A 79 -16.88 -10.75 3.06
C GLN A 79 -16.44 -9.44 3.73
N ILE A 80 -16.93 -9.21 4.95
CA ILE A 80 -16.33 -8.23 5.84
C ILE A 80 -14.92 -8.75 6.16
N ILE A 81 -13.90 -7.99 5.79
CA ILE A 81 -12.52 -8.25 6.22
C ILE A 81 -12.27 -7.31 7.38
N PRO A 82 -12.57 -7.71 8.63
CA PRO A 82 -12.26 -6.88 9.78
C PRO A 82 -10.76 -6.62 9.81
N TRP A 83 -10.38 -5.34 9.86
CA TRP A 83 -9.00 -4.94 10.00
C TRP A 83 -8.58 -5.02 11.46
N VAL A 84 -7.62 -5.89 11.75
CA VAL A 84 -7.00 -5.94 13.07
C VAL A 84 -5.82 -4.97 13.07
N ILE A 85 -5.81 -4.01 14.00
CA ILE A 85 -4.78 -2.96 14.04
C ILE A 85 -3.36 -3.56 14.15
N SER A 86 -3.20 -4.71 14.81
CA SER A 86 -1.92 -5.42 14.90
C SER A 86 -1.40 -5.93 13.56
N ASP A 87 -2.26 -6.12 12.54
CA ASP A 87 -1.85 -6.57 11.21
C ASP A 87 -1.17 -5.47 10.39
N SER A 88 -1.15 -4.24 10.91
CA SER A 88 -0.52 -3.08 10.26
C SER A 88 1.00 -3.16 10.24
N ASN A 89 1.62 -3.89 11.16
CA ASN A 89 3.07 -3.93 11.30
C ASN A 89 3.52 -5.36 11.58
N TYR A 90 4.57 -5.78 10.89
CA TYR A 90 5.24 -7.05 11.11
C TYR A 90 6.73 -6.81 11.18
N VAL A 91 7.34 -7.19 12.31
CA VAL A 91 8.77 -7.09 12.54
C VAL A 91 9.29 -8.50 12.75
N ARG A 92 10.17 -8.98 11.86
CA ARG A 92 10.78 -10.31 11.99
C ARG A 92 11.91 -10.32 13.01
N CYS A 93 12.64 -9.20 13.14
CA CYS A 93 13.75 -9.05 14.06
C CYS A 93 13.67 -7.68 14.77
N PRO A 94 13.17 -7.62 16.02
CA PRO A 94 12.97 -6.36 16.74
C PRO A 94 14.23 -5.53 16.99
N SER A 95 15.40 -6.17 17.04
CA SER A 95 16.68 -5.50 17.28
C SER A 95 17.27 -4.85 16.02
N TYR A 96 16.66 -5.03 14.85
CA TYR A 96 17.19 -4.50 13.60
C TYR A 96 16.73 -3.06 13.38
N GLN A 97 17.68 -2.13 13.26
CA GLN A 97 17.35 -0.74 12.91
C GLN A 97 16.96 -0.63 11.44
N LEU A 98 15.77 -0.08 11.19
CA LEU A 98 15.22 0.04 9.84
C LEU A 98 15.97 1.12 9.06
N ASP A 99 16.42 0.76 7.86
CA ASP A 99 17.12 1.66 6.96
C ASP A 99 16.21 2.06 5.78
N PRO A 100 15.81 3.34 5.67
CA PRO A 100 15.03 3.83 4.54
C PRO A 100 15.68 3.55 3.18
N ALA A 101 17.02 3.52 3.09
CA ALA A 101 17.75 3.25 1.86
C ALA A 101 17.66 1.78 1.40
N LYS A 102 17.15 0.89 2.27
CA LYS A 102 16.86 -0.52 1.96
C LYS A 102 15.35 -0.81 2.04
N THR A 103 14.53 0.23 1.96
CA THR A 103 13.07 0.11 2.06
C THR A 103 12.43 0.37 0.70
N VAL A 104 11.44 -0.46 0.34
CA VAL A 104 10.59 -0.26 -0.82
C VAL A 104 9.19 0.19 -0.39
N PHE A 105 8.59 1.05 -1.21
CA PHE A 105 7.16 1.33 -1.20
C PHE A 105 6.44 0.27 -2.03
N VAL A 106 5.32 -0.22 -1.54
CA VAL A 106 4.49 -1.22 -2.21
C VAL A 106 3.09 -0.67 -2.38
N GLY A 107 2.67 -0.43 -3.62
CA GLY A 107 1.38 0.18 -3.97
C GLY A 107 0.39 -0.82 -4.56
N ALA A 108 -0.89 -0.43 -4.57
CA ALA A 108 -1.99 -1.25 -5.10
C ALA A 108 -2.16 -2.61 -4.39
N LEU A 109 -1.90 -2.67 -3.08
CA LEU A 109 -2.12 -3.86 -2.28
C LEU A 109 -3.59 -4.30 -2.29
N HIS A 110 -3.84 -5.59 -2.13
CA HIS A 110 -5.18 -6.13 -1.93
C HIS A 110 -5.60 -5.98 -0.46
N GLY A 111 -6.87 -5.71 -0.19
CA GLY A 111 -7.38 -5.49 1.19
C GLY A 111 -7.28 -6.71 2.12
N MET A 112 -6.94 -7.88 1.57
CA MET A 112 -6.71 -9.11 2.35
C MET A 112 -5.27 -9.26 2.86
N LEU A 113 -4.33 -8.43 2.38
CA LEU A 113 -2.92 -8.53 2.77
C LEU A 113 -2.72 -7.89 4.15
N SER A 114 -2.14 -8.65 5.08
CA SER A 114 -1.53 -8.14 6.31
C SER A 114 -0.07 -7.77 6.06
N ALA A 115 0.55 -7.06 7.00
CA ALA A 115 1.99 -6.82 7.00
C ALA A 115 2.80 -8.14 7.01
N GLU A 116 2.37 -9.13 7.79
CA GLU A 116 3.02 -10.46 7.81
C GLU A 116 2.90 -11.17 6.47
N GLY A 117 1.71 -11.20 5.87
CA GLY A 117 1.49 -11.82 4.56
C GLY A 117 2.36 -11.16 3.48
N LEU A 118 2.43 -9.82 3.48
CA LEU A 118 3.30 -9.07 2.58
C LEU A 118 4.79 -9.37 2.84
N ALA A 119 5.21 -9.46 4.10
CA ALA A 119 6.59 -9.80 4.46
C ALA A 119 6.99 -11.18 3.94
N ASN A 120 6.12 -12.19 4.08
CA ASN A 120 6.38 -13.55 3.61
C ASN A 120 6.49 -13.59 2.08
N ILE A 121 5.53 -13.00 1.35
CA ILE A 121 5.57 -12.92 -0.12
C ILE A 121 6.88 -12.29 -0.61
N MET A 122 7.25 -11.15 -0.03
CA MET A 122 8.44 -10.41 -0.44
C MET A 122 9.72 -11.13 -0.06
N ASN A 123 9.71 -11.87 1.05
CA ASN A 123 10.83 -12.68 1.48
C ASN A 123 11.02 -13.91 0.58
N ASP A 124 9.95 -14.53 0.12
CA ASP A 124 10.02 -15.66 -0.81
C ASP A 124 10.56 -15.22 -2.18
N LEU A 125 10.12 -14.05 -2.66
CA LEU A 125 10.55 -13.51 -3.95
C LEU A 125 11.99 -12.97 -3.94
N PHE A 126 12.39 -12.25 -2.89
CA PHE A 126 13.63 -11.46 -2.89
C PHE A 126 14.58 -11.79 -1.73
N GLY A 127 14.11 -12.47 -0.69
CA GLY A 127 14.87 -12.77 0.52
C GLY A 127 15.10 -11.57 1.43
N GLY A 128 15.50 -11.83 2.69
CA GLY A 128 16.06 -10.83 3.59
C GLY A 128 15.10 -9.76 4.10
N VAL A 129 13.79 -10.03 4.14
CA VAL A 129 12.82 -9.08 4.71
C VAL A 129 12.92 -9.07 6.24
N VAL A 130 13.08 -7.88 6.82
CA VAL A 130 13.12 -7.66 8.28
C VAL A 130 11.89 -6.97 8.83
N TYR A 131 11.20 -6.19 7.99
CA TYR A 131 10.01 -5.46 8.37
C TYR A 131 9.05 -5.33 7.19
N SER A 132 7.76 -5.38 7.49
CA SER A 132 6.72 -4.90 6.61
C SER A 132 5.70 -4.08 7.40
N GLY A 133 5.17 -3.03 6.78
CA GLY A 133 4.08 -2.24 7.32
C GLY A 133 3.02 -1.97 6.25
N ILE A 134 1.76 -2.02 6.63
CA ILE A 134 0.64 -1.56 5.80
C ILE A 134 0.37 -0.11 6.17
N ASP A 135 0.33 0.76 5.16
CA ASP A 135 0.01 2.16 5.38
C ASP A 135 -1.47 2.28 5.73
N THR A 136 -1.74 3.12 6.73
CA THR A 136 -3.08 3.35 7.26
C THR A 136 -3.41 4.83 7.29
N ASP A 137 -4.69 5.16 7.22
CA ASP A 137 -5.17 6.53 7.40
C ASP A 137 -5.15 6.98 8.88
N LYS A 138 -5.73 8.16 9.15
CA LYS A 138 -5.86 8.72 10.51
C LYS A 138 -6.69 7.84 11.46
N HIS A 139 -7.52 6.95 10.93
CA HIS A 139 -8.36 6.01 11.67
C HIS A 139 -7.74 4.61 11.74
N LYS A 140 -6.46 4.46 11.34
CA LYS A 140 -5.74 3.18 11.31
C LYS A 140 -6.33 2.17 10.33
N TYR A 141 -7.07 2.62 9.33
CA TYR A 141 -7.62 1.77 8.28
C TYR A 141 -6.66 1.67 7.07
N PRO A 142 -6.45 0.47 6.47
CA PRO A 142 -5.53 0.30 5.34
C PRO A 142 -5.92 1.13 4.12
N ILE A 143 -4.92 1.77 3.49
CA ILE A 143 -5.14 2.59 2.28
C ILE A 143 -4.68 1.93 0.99
N GLY A 144 -4.32 0.64 1.02
CA GLY A 144 -3.89 -0.11 -0.16
C GLY A 144 -2.44 0.13 -0.56
N SER A 145 -1.60 0.61 0.35
CA SER A 145 -0.15 0.68 0.20
C SER A 145 0.57 0.19 1.45
N GLY A 146 1.87 -0.01 1.34
CA GLY A 146 2.72 -0.43 2.44
C GLY A 146 4.20 -0.23 2.16
N ARG A 147 5.01 -0.69 3.11
CA ARG A 147 6.46 -0.61 3.08
C ARG A 147 7.06 -1.95 3.44
N VAL A 148 8.21 -2.25 2.84
CA VAL A 148 8.99 -3.46 3.14
C VAL A 148 10.45 -3.09 3.23
N THR A 149 11.10 -3.45 4.33
CA THR A 149 12.52 -3.17 4.57
C THR A 149 13.32 -4.47 4.52
N PHE A 150 14.43 -4.43 3.78
CA PHE A 150 15.37 -5.53 3.65
C PHE A 150 16.61 -5.33 4.52
N ASN A 151 17.21 -6.43 4.99
CA ASN A 151 18.50 -6.38 5.68
C ASN A 151 19.70 -6.24 4.74
N ASN A 152 19.51 -6.38 3.42
CA ASN A 152 20.59 -6.37 2.47
C ASN A 152 20.23 -5.59 1.20
N VAL A 153 21.24 -4.96 0.59
CA VAL A 153 21.08 -4.09 -0.59
C VAL A 153 20.72 -4.89 -1.84
N GLN A 154 21.12 -6.17 -1.91
CA GLN A 154 20.86 -7.01 -3.08
C GLN A 154 19.37 -7.34 -3.24
N SER A 155 18.70 -7.75 -2.17
CA SER A 155 17.25 -7.98 -2.14
C SER A 155 16.48 -6.70 -2.45
N TYR A 156 16.90 -5.56 -1.87
CA TYR A 156 16.34 -4.24 -2.18
C TYR A 156 16.42 -3.91 -3.69
N ARG A 157 17.61 -4.06 -4.31
CA ARG A 157 17.82 -3.82 -5.74
C ARG A 157 16.95 -4.71 -6.61
N LYS A 158 16.88 -6.01 -6.29
CA LYS A 158 16.03 -6.97 -7.01
C LYS A 158 14.55 -6.56 -6.95
N ALA A 159 14.06 -6.18 -5.77
CA ALA A 159 12.68 -5.75 -5.58
C ALA A 159 12.34 -4.48 -6.38
N VAL A 160 13.19 -3.44 -6.31
CA VAL A 160 12.99 -2.19 -7.06
C VAL A 160 13.02 -2.41 -8.57
N ARG A 161 13.92 -3.28 -9.06
CA ARG A 161 14.02 -3.60 -10.49
C ARG A 161 12.79 -4.34 -11.01
N ALA A 162 12.20 -5.21 -10.20
CA ALA A 162 11.00 -5.95 -10.56
C ALA A 162 9.83 -5.01 -10.87
N ALA A 163 9.66 -3.94 -10.09
CA ALA A 163 8.66 -2.87 -10.21
C ALA A 163 7.18 -3.26 -10.19
N PHE A 164 6.82 -4.40 -10.77
CA PHE A 164 5.52 -5.01 -10.66
C PHE A 164 5.70 -6.48 -10.33
N ILE A 165 5.00 -6.90 -9.28
CA ILE A 165 4.86 -8.30 -8.90
C ILE A 165 3.40 -8.71 -9.07
N GLU A 166 3.16 -9.95 -9.46
CA GLU A 166 1.82 -10.52 -9.48
C GLU A 166 1.67 -11.50 -8.32
N ILE A 167 0.66 -11.27 -7.48
CA ILE A 167 0.35 -12.12 -6.33
C ILE A 167 -0.87 -12.96 -6.69
N LYS A 168 -0.69 -14.29 -6.75
CA LYS A 168 -1.76 -15.25 -7.00
C LYS A 168 -2.05 -16.04 -5.73
N THR A 169 -3.30 -15.96 -5.29
CA THR A 169 -3.85 -16.76 -4.20
C THR A 169 -5.12 -17.45 -4.70
N PRO A 170 -5.62 -18.49 -4.00
CA PRO A 170 -6.92 -19.09 -4.35
C PRO A 170 -8.09 -18.09 -4.32
N LYS A 171 -7.97 -16.98 -3.58
CA LYS A 171 -9.05 -15.99 -3.38
C LYS A 171 -8.95 -14.76 -4.27
N PHE A 172 -7.75 -14.39 -4.69
CA PHE A 172 -7.53 -13.24 -5.56
C PHE A 172 -6.22 -13.38 -6.34
N THR A 173 -6.19 -12.74 -7.52
CA THR A 173 -4.96 -12.43 -8.25
C THR A 173 -4.85 -10.92 -8.35
N LYS A 174 -3.72 -10.34 -7.93
CA LYS A 174 -3.52 -8.90 -8.01
C LYS A 174 -2.08 -8.55 -8.39
N LYS A 175 -1.96 -7.57 -9.27
CA LYS A 175 -0.70 -6.94 -9.61
C LYS A 175 -0.41 -5.77 -8.67
N VAL A 176 0.78 -5.80 -8.10
CA VAL A 176 1.23 -4.88 -7.05
C VAL A 176 2.46 -4.13 -7.56
N GLN A 177 2.52 -2.83 -7.30
CA GLN A 177 3.63 -1.97 -7.69
C GLN A 177 4.69 -1.93 -6.58
N VAL A 178 5.96 -1.96 -6.95
CA VAL A 178 7.10 -1.91 -6.05
C VAL A 178 8.02 -0.77 -6.49
N ASP A 179 8.11 0.27 -5.68
CA ASP A 179 8.94 1.44 -5.93
C ASP A 179 10.00 1.59 -4.83
N PRO A 180 11.13 2.25 -5.09
CA PRO A 180 12.04 2.65 -4.03
C PRO A 180 11.33 3.58 -3.04
N TYR A 181 11.56 3.40 -1.74
CA TYR A 181 11.14 4.40 -0.75
C TYR A 181 12.07 5.61 -0.87
N LEU A 182 11.61 6.64 -1.57
CA LEU A 182 12.43 7.80 -1.89
C LEU A 182 12.69 8.66 -0.65
N ALA A 183 13.97 8.75 -0.28
CA ALA A 183 14.46 9.66 0.75
C ALA A 183 14.90 10.98 0.15
N ASP A 184 14.91 12.05 0.95
CA ASP A 184 15.48 13.33 0.55
C ASP A 184 17.01 13.18 0.50
N SER A 185 17.54 12.92 -0.69
CA SER A 185 18.95 12.60 -0.93
C SER A 185 19.60 13.63 -1.84
N LEU A 186 20.89 13.90 -1.62
CA LEU A 186 21.68 14.70 -2.56
C LEU A 186 21.94 13.91 -3.85
N CYS A 187 22.15 14.64 -4.94
CA CYS A 187 22.59 14.07 -6.20
C CYS A 187 23.91 13.32 -6.00
N GLN A 188 23.95 12.04 -6.34
CA GLN A 188 25.12 11.19 -6.13
C GLN A 188 26.20 11.37 -7.20
N LEU A 189 25.97 12.21 -8.21
CA LEU A 189 27.00 12.59 -9.20
C LEU A 189 27.72 13.88 -8.84
N CYS A 190 26.99 14.95 -8.51
CA CYS A 190 27.60 16.24 -8.19
C CYS A 190 27.79 16.48 -6.69
N GLY A 191 27.02 15.82 -5.83
CA GLY A 191 27.04 16.03 -4.37
C GLY A 191 26.53 17.39 -3.90
N MET A 192 26.26 18.34 -4.80
CA MET A 192 25.93 19.74 -4.43
C MET A 192 24.44 20.07 -4.46
N GLN A 193 23.69 19.46 -5.38
CA GLN A 193 22.26 19.71 -5.55
C GLN A 193 21.43 18.58 -4.94
N GLN A 194 20.18 18.87 -4.59
CA GLN A 194 19.19 17.83 -4.28
C GLN A 194 19.01 16.88 -5.46
N GLY A 195 18.87 15.58 -5.17
CA GLY A 195 18.69 14.51 -6.15
C GLY A 195 17.26 13.99 -6.15
N PRO A 196 16.27 14.69 -6.74
CA PRO A 196 14.87 14.26 -6.71
C PRO A 196 14.54 13.13 -7.70
N TYR A 197 15.45 12.81 -8.63
CA TYR A 197 15.25 11.78 -9.66
C TYR A 197 16.01 10.53 -9.30
N PHE A 198 15.30 9.40 -9.14
CA PHE A 198 15.93 8.10 -8.94
C PHE A 198 15.85 7.26 -10.22
N CYS A 199 16.97 6.69 -10.66
CA CYS A 199 16.98 5.70 -11.74
C CYS A 199 16.98 4.29 -11.16
N ARG A 200 16.08 3.42 -11.63
CA ARG A 200 15.99 2.00 -11.21
C ARG A 200 16.85 1.04 -12.04
N ASP A 201 17.50 1.53 -13.10
CA ASP A 201 18.35 0.69 -13.94
C ASP A 201 19.59 0.20 -13.17
N GLU A 202 20.08 -1.00 -13.51
CA GLU A 202 21.19 -1.67 -12.82
C GLU A 202 22.49 -0.84 -12.85
N ASN A 203 22.76 -0.18 -13.96
CA ASN A 203 23.99 0.60 -14.13
C ASN A 203 23.90 1.98 -13.47
N CYS A 204 22.68 2.47 -13.23
CA CYS A 204 22.44 3.80 -12.69
C CYS A 204 22.15 3.78 -11.19
N PHE A 205 21.14 3.02 -10.75
CA PHE A 205 20.66 2.79 -9.37
C PHE A 205 21.00 3.86 -8.31
N LYS A 206 20.76 5.13 -8.65
CA LYS A 206 21.22 6.32 -7.90
C LYS A 206 20.22 7.47 -8.01
N TYR A 207 20.40 8.45 -7.13
CA TYR A 207 19.75 9.75 -7.16
C TYR A 207 20.53 10.76 -7.99
N PHE A 208 19.81 11.52 -8.82
CA PHE A 208 20.35 12.52 -9.72
C PHE A 208 19.60 13.85 -9.56
N CYS A 209 20.32 14.97 -9.68
CA CYS A 209 19.70 16.28 -9.92
C CYS A 209 19.26 16.39 -11.38
N ARG A 210 18.51 17.45 -11.71
CA ARG A 210 18.00 17.67 -13.08
C ARG A 210 19.11 17.68 -14.12
N SER A 211 20.17 18.45 -13.88
CA SER A 211 21.29 18.61 -14.83
C SER A 211 22.06 17.29 -15.00
N CYS A 212 22.38 16.63 -13.89
CA CYS A 212 23.08 15.34 -13.92
C CYS A 212 22.25 14.23 -14.59
N TRP A 213 20.92 14.23 -14.41
CA TRP A 213 20.02 13.31 -15.11
C TRP A 213 20.10 13.53 -16.62
N GLN A 214 19.93 14.76 -17.09
CA GLN A 214 19.96 15.08 -18.53
C GLN A 214 21.31 14.73 -19.18
N LEU A 215 22.42 14.94 -18.46
CA LEU A 215 23.76 14.63 -18.95
C LEU A 215 24.00 13.12 -19.09
N THR A 216 23.52 12.33 -18.12
CA THR A 216 23.82 10.88 -18.06
C THR A 216 22.73 10.00 -18.64
N HIS A 217 21.52 10.55 -18.83
CA HIS A 217 20.37 9.87 -19.42
C HIS A 217 19.82 10.66 -20.63
N PRO A 218 20.65 10.94 -21.67
CA PRO A 218 20.16 11.53 -22.90
C PRO A 218 19.20 10.58 -23.62
N MET A 219 18.12 11.13 -24.18
CA MET A 219 16.94 10.43 -24.72
C MET A 219 17.28 9.29 -25.71
N ASP A 220 18.40 9.40 -26.44
CA ASP A 220 18.72 8.50 -27.57
C ASP A 220 19.72 7.36 -27.24
N VAL A 221 20.39 7.39 -26.08
CA VAL A 221 21.51 6.44 -25.80
C VAL A 221 21.18 5.43 -24.70
N HIS A 222 20.31 5.77 -23.75
CA HIS A 222 19.98 4.92 -22.59
C HIS A 222 18.57 4.31 -22.66
N GLY A 223 18.06 4.05 -23.88
CA GLY A 223 16.99 3.08 -24.12
C GLY A 223 15.74 3.21 -23.21
N GLY A 224 15.27 4.42 -22.91
CA GLY A 224 14.03 4.61 -22.16
C GLY A 224 14.11 4.50 -20.64
N HIS A 225 15.28 4.75 -20.03
CA HIS A 225 15.37 4.96 -18.57
C HIS A 225 14.43 6.10 -18.13
N LYS A 226 13.54 5.82 -17.18
CA LYS A 226 12.54 6.78 -16.67
C LYS A 226 12.87 7.20 -15.24
N PRO A 227 12.82 8.50 -14.92
CA PRO A 227 13.04 8.96 -13.57
C PRO A 227 11.86 8.60 -12.67
N ILE A 228 12.14 8.12 -11.46
CA ILE A 228 11.16 7.93 -10.39
C ILE A 228 11.30 9.11 -9.42
N MET A 229 10.18 9.75 -9.07
CA MET A 229 10.15 10.92 -8.20
C MET A 229 9.13 10.74 -7.08
N ARG A 230 9.39 11.39 -5.94
CA ARG A 230 8.45 11.40 -4.82
C ARG A 230 7.23 12.24 -5.20
N ASN A 231 6.03 11.69 -5.02
CA ASN A 231 4.81 12.38 -5.38
C ASN A 231 4.59 13.57 -4.43
N SER A 232 4.62 14.80 -4.95
CA SER A 232 4.62 16.05 -4.16
C SER A 232 3.41 16.22 -3.23
N LYS A 233 2.34 15.43 -3.43
CA LYS A 233 1.12 15.44 -2.60
C LYS A 233 1.27 14.74 -1.23
N LEU A 234 2.36 14.00 -0.98
CA LEU A 234 2.65 13.34 0.30
C LEU A 234 3.49 14.19 1.27
N ARG A 235 3.74 15.46 0.95
CA ARG A 235 4.61 16.37 1.74
C ARG A 235 4.09 16.72 3.13
N THR A 236 2.84 16.42 3.47
CA THR A 236 2.19 16.87 4.72
C THR A 236 1.92 15.78 5.75
N GLN A 237 2.29 14.53 5.52
CA GLN A 237 2.17 13.49 6.55
C GLN A 237 3.44 12.66 6.61
N THR A 238 4.30 12.99 7.56
CA THR A 238 4.90 12.11 8.57
C THR A 238 6.24 12.72 8.95
N THR A 239 6.24 13.55 9.99
CA THR A 239 7.44 13.86 10.76
C THR A 239 7.94 12.55 11.34
N LEU A 240 8.91 11.92 10.68
CA LEU A 240 9.69 10.81 11.21
C LEU A 240 10.59 11.34 12.33
N SER A 241 10.00 11.57 13.49
CA SER A 241 10.74 11.77 14.74
C SER A 241 9.82 11.45 15.91
N ARG A 242 9.82 10.17 16.29
CA ARG A 242 9.51 9.57 17.61
C ARG A 242 8.72 8.27 17.45
N VAL A 243 9.44 7.20 17.14
CA VAL A 243 9.29 5.91 17.85
C VAL A 243 10.71 5.30 17.88
N ILE A 244 11.44 5.64 18.94
CA ILE A 244 12.39 4.72 19.59
C ILE A 244 11.62 4.19 20.79
#